data_AF-A0A9D8RIC3-F1
#
_entry.id   AF-A0A9D8RIC3-F1
#
_cell.length_a   1.000
_cell.length_b   1.000
_cell.length_c   1.000
_cell.angle_alpha   90.00
_cell.angle_beta   90.00
_cell.angle_gamma   90.00
#
_symmetry.space_group_name_H-M   'P 1'
#
loop_
_entity.id
_entity.type
_entity.pdbx_description
1 polymer ?
#
loop_
_entity_poly.entity_id
_entity_poly.type
_entity_poly.pdbx_seq_one_letter_code
_entity_poly.pdbx_strand_id
1 'polypeptide(L)'
;MKDFDKLCKEFEKMDVLSYTAYLTEKAATVLPALQAAAENGVDGSAIFFSFIMGAIASDGKLAEEEFAIISPLLKAFYNRDVTYEECKNVFNQYKKEIKKLPVVADQMVDILGLFSDELKNDIVIICLMICAIDGKVSLKEKKWIKQLMA
;
A
#
# COMPACT_ATOMS: atom_id res chain seq x y z
N MET A 1 -7.53 -14.88 -0.94
CA MET A 1 -6.56 -15.18 -2.03
C MET A 1 -5.75 -16.43 -1.69
N LYS A 2 -5.86 -17.51 -2.49
CA LYS A 2 -5.22 -18.81 -2.22
C LYS A 2 -3.71 -18.82 -2.49
N ASP A 3 -3.24 -17.96 -3.40
CA ASP A 3 -1.85 -17.93 -3.87
C ASP A 3 -0.98 -16.84 -3.22
N PHE A 4 -1.38 -16.33 -2.05
CA PHE A 4 -0.73 -15.18 -1.39
C PHE A 4 0.79 -15.38 -1.21
N ASP A 5 1.22 -16.50 -0.62
CA ASP A 5 2.65 -16.76 -0.39
C ASP A 5 3.42 -17.05 -1.69
N LYS A 6 2.72 -17.48 -2.74
CA LYS A 6 3.31 -17.66 -4.08
C LYS A 6 3.55 -16.30 -4.73
N LEU A 7 2.56 -15.41 -4.68
CA LEU A 7 2.66 -14.04 -5.21
C LEU A 7 3.78 -13.25 -4.53
N CYS A 8 3.94 -13.35 -3.20
CA CYS A 8 5.09 -12.73 -2.52
C CYS A 8 6.42 -13.14 -3.19
N LYS A 9 6.62 -14.45 -3.41
CA LYS A 9 7.86 -14.97 -4.00
C LYS A 9 8.03 -14.58 -5.47
N GLU A 10 6.95 -14.32 -6.19
CA GLU A 10 7.00 -13.86 -7.58
C GLU A 10 7.41 -12.39 -7.64
N PHE A 11 6.85 -11.54 -6.76
CA PHE A 11 7.23 -10.13 -6.66
C PHE A 11 8.66 -9.93 -6.17
N GLU A 12 9.12 -10.71 -5.18
CA GLU A 12 10.51 -10.71 -4.68
C GLU A 12 11.57 -11.00 -5.77
N LYS A 13 11.17 -11.61 -6.89
CA LYS A 13 12.06 -12.01 -8.00
C LYS A 13 11.87 -11.18 -9.26
N MET A 14 10.92 -10.25 -9.26
CA MET A 14 10.59 -9.46 -10.44
C MET A 14 11.65 -8.39 -10.67
N ASP A 15 11.99 -8.13 -11.93
CA ASP A 15 12.89 -7.02 -12.26
C ASP A 15 12.17 -5.68 -12.08
N VAL A 16 12.95 -4.62 -11.81
CA VAL A 16 12.43 -3.28 -11.48
C VAL A 16 11.50 -2.71 -12.56
N LEU A 17 11.75 -2.98 -13.84
CA LEU A 17 10.93 -2.44 -14.94
C LEU A 17 9.57 -3.12 -14.98
N SER A 18 9.55 -4.46 -15.01
CA SER A 18 8.30 -5.24 -14.97
C SER A 18 7.49 -4.93 -13.72
N TYR A 19 8.19 -4.81 -12.59
CA TYR A 19 7.61 -4.47 -11.30
C TYR A 19 6.91 -3.10 -11.34
N THR A 20 7.61 -2.06 -11.82
CA THR A 20 7.08 -0.69 -11.87
C THR A 20 5.91 -0.58 -12.84
N ALA A 21 5.99 -1.24 -13.99
CA ALA A 21 4.91 -1.28 -14.97
C ALA A 21 3.64 -1.91 -14.37
N TYR A 22 3.78 -3.07 -13.72
CA TYR A 22 2.65 -3.79 -13.12
C TYR A 22 2.03 -3.02 -11.95
N LEU A 23 2.87 -2.41 -11.09
CA LEU A 23 2.40 -1.54 -10.01
C LEU A 23 1.60 -0.35 -10.56
N THR A 24 2.09 0.27 -11.64
CA THR A 24 1.43 1.43 -12.28
C THR A 24 0.09 1.04 -12.88
N GLU A 25 0.02 -0.10 -13.58
CA GLU A 25 -1.21 -0.65 -14.15
C GLU A 25 -2.28 -0.85 -13.07
N LYS A 26 -1.91 -1.51 -11.97
CA LYS A 26 -2.82 -1.77 -10.85
C LYS A 26 -3.22 -0.50 -10.10
N ALA A 27 -2.29 0.44 -9.92
CA ALA A 27 -2.60 1.73 -9.31
C ALA A 27 -3.62 2.53 -10.14
N ALA A 28 -3.56 2.45 -11.48
CA ALA A 28 -4.47 3.16 -12.37
C ALA A 28 -5.93 2.67 -12.26
N THR A 29 -6.16 1.39 -11.94
CA THR A 29 -7.52 0.87 -11.69
C THR A 29 -7.98 1.15 -10.25
N VAL A 30 -7.08 1.03 -9.28
CA VAL A 30 -7.42 1.13 -7.85
C VAL A 30 -7.63 2.57 -7.38
N LEU A 31 -6.77 3.51 -7.77
CA LEU A 31 -6.81 4.87 -7.24
C LEU A 31 -8.12 5.62 -7.54
N PRO A 32 -8.68 5.57 -8.77
CA PRO A 32 -9.97 6.24 -9.04
C PRO A 32 -11.12 5.67 -8.20
N ALA A 33 -11.14 4.36 -7.98
CA ALA A 33 -12.17 3.72 -7.17
C ALA A 33 -12.05 4.10 -5.69
N LEU A 34 -10.82 4.20 -5.17
CA LEU A 34 -10.56 4.68 -3.82
C LEU A 34 -10.91 6.15 -3.63
N GLN A 35 -10.65 7.00 -4.63
CA GLN A 35 -11.04 8.42 -4.59
C GLN A 35 -12.56 8.62 -4.67
N ALA A 36 -13.26 7.74 -5.40
CA ALA A 36 -14.72 7.75 -5.46
C ALA A 36 -15.37 7.17 -4.19
N ALA A 37 -14.62 6.41 -3.39
CA ALA A 37 -15.04 5.90 -2.09
C ALA A 37 -14.70 6.90 -0.98
N ALA A 38 -15.66 7.10 -0.07
CA ALA A 38 -15.42 7.83 1.15
C ALA A 38 -16.09 7.08 2.29
N GLU A 39 -15.38 6.95 3.40
CA GLU A 39 -15.86 6.26 4.60
C GLU A 39 -15.68 7.20 5.80
N ASN A 40 -16.75 7.41 6.57
CA ASN A 40 -16.77 8.35 7.70
C ASN A 40 -16.28 9.79 7.37
N GLY A 41 -16.50 10.25 6.14
CA GLY A 41 -16.06 11.57 5.67
C GLY A 41 -14.56 11.68 5.39
N VAL A 42 -13.84 10.55 5.40
CA VAL A 42 -12.44 10.44 5.00
C VAL A 42 -12.37 9.83 3.59
N ASP A 43 -11.59 10.46 2.74
CA ASP A 43 -11.30 9.99 1.39
C ASP A 43 -10.65 8.59 1.43
N GLY A 44 -11.19 7.64 0.66
CA GLY A 44 -10.72 6.26 0.70
C GLY A 44 -9.29 6.07 0.22
N SER A 45 -8.82 6.94 -0.66
CA SER A 45 -7.41 6.96 -1.07
C SER A 45 -6.51 7.46 0.07
N ALA A 46 -6.98 8.36 0.94
CA ALA A 46 -6.23 8.78 2.12
C ALA A 46 -6.12 7.66 3.17
N ILE A 47 -7.19 6.87 3.34
CA ILE A 47 -7.16 5.66 4.19
C ILE A 47 -6.18 4.63 3.62
N PHE A 48 -6.23 4.37 2.31
CA PHE A 48 -5.30 3.47 1.63
C PHE A 48 -3.84 3.91 1.77
N PHE A 49 -3.57 5.20 1.60
CA PHE A 49 -2.23 5.74 1.79
C PHE A 49 -1.73 5.57 3.22
N SER A 50 -2.58 5.87 4.20
CA SER A 50 -2.29 5.64 5.62
C SER A 50 -1.98 4.17 5.91
N PHE A 51 -2.73 3.25 5.29
CA PHE A 51 -2.55 1.81 5.44
C PHE A 51 -1.19 1.35 4.87
N ILE A 52 -0.83 1.81 3.66
CA ILE A 52 0.48 1.52 3.04
C ILE A 52 1.62 2.05 3.91
N MET A 53 1.52 3.30 4.36
CA MET A 53 2.56 3.90 5.20
C MET A 53 2.70 3.14 6.53
N GLY A 54 1.60 2.63 7.07
CA GLY A 54 1.61 1.73 8.22
C GLY A 54 2.29 0.38 7.96
N ALA A 55 2.11 -0.18 6.75
CA ALA A 55 2.77 -1.40 6.33
C ALA A 55 4.29 -1.22 6.27
N ILE A 56 4.78 -0.20 5.56
CA ILE A 56 6.21 0.13 5.47
C ILE A 56 6.77 0.49 6.87
N ALA A 57 6.01 1.26 7.67
CA ALA A 57 6.44 1.65 9.02
C ALA A 57 6.55 0.48 9.99
N SER A 58 5.89 -0.65 9.71
CA SER A 58 5.99 -1.88 10.50
C SER A 58 7.35 -2.57 10.36
N ASP A 59 8.06 -2.36 9.23
CA ASP A 59 9.44 -2.80 9.04
C ASP A 59 10.45 -1.82 9.67
N GLY A 60 10.10 -0.53 9.69
CA GLY A 60 10.64 0.46 10.64
C GLY A 60 11.59 1.49 10.05
N LYS A 61 11.92 1.39 8.76
CA LYS A 61 12.62 2.42 7.97
C LYS A 61 11.94 2.56 6.60
N LEU A 62 11.99 3.77 6.04
CA LEU A 62 11.68 4.02 4.64
C LEU A 62 13.04 4.19 3.93
N ALA A 63 13.39 3.28 3.03
CA ALA A 63 14.56 3.35 2.19
C ALA A 63 14.32 4.27 0.97
N GLU A 64 15.39 4.76 0.34
CA GLU A 64 15.26 5.62 -0.85
C GLU A 64 14.75 4.83 -2.06
N GLU A 65 15.09 3.54 -2.13
CA GLU A 65 14.63 2.61 -3.15
C GLU A 65 13.12 2.34 -3.04
N GLU A 66 12.63 2.17 -1.81
CA GLU A 66 11.18 2.07 -1.53
C GLU A 66 10.47 3.35 -1.96
N PHE A 67 11.03 4.50 -1.59
CA PHE A 67 10.51 5.80 -1.99
C PHE A 67 10.46 5.97 -3.51
N ALA A 68 11.52 5.63 -4.23
CA ALA A 68 11.59 5.79 -5.69
C ALA A 68 10.49 5.00 -6.39
N ILE A 69 10.14 3.83 -5.87
CA ILE A 69 9.10 2.95 -6.43
C ILE A 69 7.69 3.39 -6.04
N ILE A 70 7.47 3.93 -4.83
CA ILE A 70 6.16 4.49 -4.44
C ILE A 70 5.95 5.92 -4.96
N SER A 71 6.99 6.64 -5.38
CA SER A 71 6.91 8.02 -5.85
C SER A 71 5.88 8.24 -6.98
N PRO A 72 5.77 7.37 -8.00
CA PRO A 72 4.70 7.46 -8.99
C PRO A 72 3.28 7.34 -8.39
N LEU A 73 3.11 6.47 -7.38
CA LEU A 73 1.84 6.32 -6.66
C LEU A 73 1.52 7.60 -5.86
N LEU A 74 2.51 8.15 -5.16
CA LEU A 74 2.39 9.42 -4.44
C LEU A 74 2.03 10.56 -5.38
N LYS A 75 2.64 10.60 -6.58
CA LYS A 75 2.36 11.60 -7.60
C LYS A 75 0.93 11.49 -8.10
N ALA A 76 0.46 10.27 -8.38
CA ALA A 76 -0.92 10.03 -8.79
C ALA A 76 -1.92 10.44 -7.69
N PHE A 77 -1.58 10.20 -6.43
CA PHE A 77 -2.40 10.54 -5.28
C PHE A 77 -2.47 12.05 -5.00
N TYR A 78 -1.32 12.71 -4.85
CA TYR A 78 -1.25 14.14 -4.51
C TYR A 78 -1.39 15.07 -5.71
N ASN A 79 -1.43 14.52 -6.93
CA ASN A 79 -1.37 15.25 -8.20
C ASN A 79 -0.19 16.23 -8.27
N ARG A 80 0.93 15.88 -7.60
CA ARG A 80 2.19 16.63 -7.59
C ARG A 80 3.34 15.70 -7.25
N ASP A 81 4.55 16.08 -7.62
CA ASP A 81 5.75 15.39 -7.13
C ASP A 81 5.86 15.57 -5.61
N VAL A 82 6.14 14.46 -4.93
CA VAL A 82 6.45 14.41 -3.50
C VAL A 82 7.92 14.10 -3.38
N THR A 83 8.65 14.80 -2.51
CA THR A 83 10.06 14.54 -2.24
C THR A 83 10.25 13.44 -1.20
N TYR A 84 11.45 12.83 -1.17
CA TYR A 84 11.78 11.81 -0.18
C TYR A 84 11.65 12.36 1.25
N GLU A 85 12.11 13.59 1.50
CA GLU A 85 12.02 14.22 2.83
C GLU A 85 10.57 14.48 3.26
N GLU A 86 9.69 14.90 2.34
CA GLU A 86 8.25 15.00 2.63
C GLU A 86 7.66 13.63 3.01
N CYS A 87 7.94 12.60 2.23
CA CYS A 87 7.45 11.24 2.48
C CYS A 87 7.99 10.69 3.82
N LYS A 88 9.27 10.90 4.10
CA LYS A 88 9.93 10.49 5.35
C LYS A 88 9.37 11.22 6.57
N ASN A 89 9.01 12.49 6.44
CA ASN A 89 8.34 13.23 7.51
C ASN A 89 6.96 12.63 7.82
N VAL A 90 6.17 12.33 6.79
CA VAL A 90 4.88 11.64 6.93
C VAL A 90 5.06 10.26 7.57
N PHE A 91 6.01 9.47 7.07
CA PHE A 91 6.38 8.18 7.65
C PHE A 91 6.71 8.25 9.14
N ASN A 92 7.53 9.23 9.55
CA ASN A 92 7.91 9.42 10.94
C ASN A 92 6.74 9.85 11.83
N GLN A 93 5.76 10.59 11.28
CA GLN A 93 4.51 10.89 11.98
C GLN A 93 3.70 9.61 12.20
N TYR A 94 3.49 8.80 11.16
CA TYR A 94 2.80 7.51 11.29
C TYR A 94 3.49 6.55 12.26
N LYS A 95 4.82 6.52 12.29
CA LYS A 95 5.59 5.72 13.25
C LYS A 95 5.34 6.13 14.71
N LYS A 96 5.08 7.42 14.97
CA LYS A 96 4.68 7.91 16.30
C LYS A 96 3.23 7.54 16.62
N GLU A 97 2.39 7.49 15.59
CA GLU A 97 0.96 7.16 15.67
C GLU A 97 0.67 5.67 15.43
N ILE A 98 1.68 4.80 15.51
CA ILE A 98 1.58 3.37 15.20
C ILE A 98 0.46 2.66 15.98
N LYS A 99 0.11 3.19 17.16
CA LYS A 99 -0.98 2.70 18.01
C LYS A 99 -2.38 2.90 17.41
N LYS A 100 -2.54 3.81 16.46
CA LYS A 100 -3.79 4.07 15.72
C LYS A 100 -3.91 3.22 14.45
N LEU A 101 -2.84 2.53 14.04
CA LEU A 101 -2.86 1.68 12.85
C LEU A 101 -3.98 0.62 12.84
N PRO A 102 -4.39 0.00 13.97
CA PRO A 102 -5.53 -0.91 13.96
C PRO A 102 -6.82 -0.27 13.42
N VAL A 103 -7.07 1.01 13.75
CA VAL A 103 -8.23 1.75 13.24
C VAL A 103 -8.14 1.96 11.72
N VAL A 104 -6.94 2.24 11.21
CA VAL A 104 -6.70 2.41 9.77
C VAL A 104 -6.93 1.09 9.01
N ALA A 105 -6.53 -0.04 9.60
CA ALA A 105 -6.79 -1.36 9.04
C ALA A 105 -8.30 -1.68 8.99
N ASP A 106 -9.03 -1.38 10.06
CA ASP A 106 -10.49 -1.56 10.10
C ASP A 106 -11.19 -0.69 9.05
N GLN A 107 -10.83 0.60 8.96
CA GLN A 107 -11.34 1.51 7.92
C GLN A 107 -11.04 1.03 6.50
N MET A 108 -9.87 0.43 6.30
CA MET A 108 -9.50 -0.14 5.01
C MET A 108 -10.37 -1.35 4.68
N VAL A 109 -10.65 -2.22 5.65
CA VAL A 109 -11.57 -3.37 5.48
C VAL A 109 -12.99 -2.89 5.14
N ASP A 110 -13.47 -1.84 5.80
CA ASP A 110 -14.79 -1.24 5.51
C ASP A 110 -14.88 -0.74 4.06
N ILE A 111 -13.85 0.01 3.61
CA ILE A 111 -13.76 0.47 2.22
C ILE A 111 -13.69 -0.70 1.24
N LEU A 112 -12.89 -1.73 1.55
CA LEU A 112 -12.83 -2.92 0.71
C LEU A 112 -14.21 -3.56 0.59
N GLY A 113 -15.03 -3.55 1.64
CA GLY A 113 -16.41 -4.03 1.62
C GLY A 113 -17.28 -3.42 0.51
N LEU A 114 -16.94 -2.23 0.01
CA LEU A 114 -17.66 -1.52 -1.07
C LEU A 114 -17.26 -2.00 -2.48
N PHE A 115 -16.20 -2.80 -2.61
CA PHE A 115 -15.57 -3.12 -3.87
C PHE A 115 -15.80 -4.57 -4.33
N SER A 116 -15.68 -4.78 -5.64
CA SER A 116 -15.69 -6.12 -6.23
C SER A 116 -14.47 -6.93 -5.78
N ASP A 117 -14.58 -8.26 -5.80
CA ASP A 117 -13.46 -9.14 -5.43
C ASP A 117 -12.23 -8.93 -6.32
N GLU A 118 -12.43 -8.57 -7.58
CA GLU A 118 -11.35 -8.21 -8.50
C GLU A 118 -10.60 -6.97 -8.02
N LEU A 119 -11.31 -5.90 -7.67
CA LEU A 119 -10.70 -4.66 -7.21
C LEU A 119 -10.04 -4.82 -5.83
N LYS A 120 -10.65 -5.62 -4.93
CA LYS A 120 -10.02 -6.02 -3.66
C LYS A 120 -8.70 -6.76 -3.90
N ASN A 121 -8.67 -7.70 -4.85
CA ASN A 121 -7.44 -8.43 -5.18
C ASN A 121 -6.36 -7.47 -5.71
N ASP A 122 -6.71 -6.51 -6.56
CA ASP A 122 -5.77 -5.51 -7.06
C ASP A 122 -5.19 -4.64 -5.94
N ILE A 123 -6.01 -4.23 -4.96
CA ILE A 123 -5.56 -3.49 -3.78
C ILE A 123 -4.56 -4.33 -2.95
N VAL A 124 -4.89 -5.60 -2.70
CA VAL A 124 -4.00 -6.52 -1.97
C VAL A 124 -2.69 -6.74 -2.72
N ILE A 125 -2.73 -6.84 -4.06
CA ILE A 125 -1.55 -6.96 -4.92
C ILE A 125 -0.66 -5.72 -4.77
N ILE A 126 -1.21 -4.51 -4.83
CA ILE A 126 -0.43 -3.29 -4.65
C ILE A 126 0.26 -3.26 -3.29
N CYS A 127 -0.45 -3.60 -2.20
CA CYS A 127 0.15 -3.69 -0.87
C CYS A 127 1.28 -4.73 -0.80
N LEU A 128 1.08 -5.89 -1.41
CA LEU A 128 2.07 -6.96 -1.47
C LEU A 128 3.32 -6.55 -2.22
N MET A 129 3.13 -5.90 -3.38
CA MET A 129 4.21 -5.35 -4.15
C MET A 129 4.99 -4.38 -3.25
N ILE A 130 4.35 -3.34 -2.70
CA ILE A 130 5.07 -2.33 -1.90
C ILE A 130 5.90 -2.95 -0.77
N CYS A 131 5.42 -3.98 -0.08
CA CYS A 131 6.18 -4.70 0.95
C CYS A 131 7.24 -5.69 0.42
N ALA A 132 7.25 -5.99 -0.87
CA ALA A 132 8.26 -6.84 -1.51
C ALA A 132 9.42 -6.02 -2.11
N ILE A 133 9.37 -4.68 -2.06
CA ILE A 133 10.35 -3.80 -2.72
C ILE A 133 11.77 -4.04 -2.22
N ASP A 134 11.95 -4.29 -0.93
CA ASP A 134 13.25 -4.59 -0.31
C ASP A 134 13.78 -6.01 -0.67
N GLY A 135 13.03 -6.75 -1.50
CA GLY A 135 13.34 -8.09 -1.96
C GLY A 135 12.81 -9.19 -1.05
N LYS A 136 12.14 -8.88 0.08
CA LYS A 136 11.51 -9.87 0.95
C LYS A 136 10.32 -9.33 1.75
N VAL A 137 9.15 -9.94 1.55
CA VAL A 137 8.01 -9.64 2.41
C VAL A 137 8.17 -10.30 3.78
N SER A 138 8.36 -9.50 4.83
CA SER A 138 8.51 -9.98 6.20
C SER A 138 7.23 -10.63 6.74
N LEU A 139 7.34 -11.47 7.79
CA LEU A 139 6.16 -12.07 8.44
C LEU A 139 5.22 -11.01 9.04
N LYS A 140 5.75 -9.86 9.45
CA LYS A 140 4.94 -8.76 9.99
C LYS A 140 4.10 -8.11 8.90
N GLU A 141 4.69 -7.82 7.75
CA GLU A 141 3.98 -7.25 6.60
C GLU A 141 2.96 -8.23 6.03
N LYS A 142 3.31 -9.52 5.94
CA LYS A 142 2.34 -10.57 5.57
C LYS A 142 1.14 -10.57 6.51
N LYS A 143 1.37 -10.46 7.83
CA LYS A 143 0.28 -10.40 8.82
C LYS A 143 -0.52 -9.10 8.69
N TRP A 144 0.14 -7.98 8.36
CA TRP A 144 -0.52 -6.69 8.13
C TRP A 144 -1.48 -6.76 6.94
N ILE A 145 -0.98 -7.22 5.79
CA ILE A 145 -1.76 -7.31 4.54
C ILE A 145 -2.87 -8.36 4.65
N LYS A 146 -2.63 -9.48 5.34
CA LYS A 146 -3.66 -10.53 5.53
C LYS A 146 -4.90 -10.04 6.28
N GLN A 147 -4.84 -8.91 6.99
CA GLN A 147 -6.03 -8.29 7.60
C GLN A 147 -7.06 -7.85 6.55
N LEU A 148 -6.61 -7.50 5.34
CA LEU A 148 -7.48 -7.13 4.22
C LEU A 148 -8.22 -8.31 3.59
N MET A 149 -7.86 -9.53 3.98
CA MET A 149 -8.38 -10.77 3.41
C MET A 149 -9.30 -11.52 4.37
N ALA A 150 -9.57 -10.93 5.54
CA ALA A 150 -10.38 -11.51 6.60
C ALA A 150 -11.88 -11.45 6.30
#